data_AF-A0A964ZF98-F1
#
_entry.id   AF-A0A964ZF98-F1
#
_cell.length_a   1.000
_cell.length_b   1.000
_cell.length_c   1.000
_cell.angle_alpha   90.00
_cell.angle_beta   90.00
_cell.angle_gamma   90.00
#
_symmetry.space_group_name_H-M   'P 1'
#
loop_
_entity.id
_entity.type
_entity.pdbx_description
1 polymer ?
#
loop_
_entity_poly.entity_id
_entity_poly.type
_entity_poly.pdbx_seq_one_letter_code
_entity_poly.pdbx_strand_id
1 'polypeptide(L)' 'MDQEKRQHRQLKRDIKKSGTRKMRRAMDRQLQQSPEEAADFEFDYGRDSSAPLNGNDHDATRRPRSEDA' A
#
# COMPACT_ATOMS: atom_id res chain seq x y z
N MET A 1 13.35 19.95 1.54
CA MET A 1 11.93 19.63 1.84
C MET A 1 11.23 18.87 0.71
N ASP A 2 11.18 19.37 -0.53
CA ASP A 2 10.43 18.68 -1.60
C ASP A 2 11.07 17.39 -2.12
N GLN A 3 12.40 17.29 -2.10
CA GLN A 3 13.11 16.10 -2.62
C GLN A 3 12.93 14.89 -1.70
N GLU A 4 13.02 15.07 -0.39
CA GLU A 4 12.79 14.01 0.61
C GLU A 4 11.34 13.51 0.55
N LYS A 5 10.35 14.42 0.47
CA LYS A 5 8.95 14.05 0.28
C LYS A 5 8.73 13.28 -1.02
N ARG A 6 9.40 13.68 -2.12
CA ARG A 6 9.34 12.96 -3.39
C ARG A 6 9.94 11.56 -3.28
N GLN A 7 11.10 11.41 -2.65
CA GLN A 7 11.74 10.12 -2.40
C GLN A 7 10.85 9.21 -1.54
N HIS A 8 10.25 9.74 -0.48
CA HIS A 8 9.34 9.00 0.38
C HIS A 8 8.08 8.52 -0.38
N ARG A 9 7.45 9.40 -1.17
CA ARG A 9 6.31 9.01 -2.02
C ARG A 9 6.71 7.97 -3.07
N GLN A 10 7.92 8.06 -3.62
CA GLN A 10 8.44 7.08 -4.57
C GLN A 10 8.63 5.71 -3.90
N LEU A 11 9.31 5.66 -2.76
CA LEU A 11 9.48 4.44 -1.97
C LEU A 11 8.14 3.76 -1.67
N LYS A 12 7.16 4.53 -1.20
CA LYS A 12 5.81 4.01 -0.92
C LYS A 12 5.15 3.41 -2.17
N ARG A 13 5.27 4.08 -3.32
CA ARG A 13 4.73 3.58 -4.59
C ARG A 13 5.41 2.29 -5.02
N ASP A 14 6.74 2.20 -4.87
CA ASP A 14 7.50 1.02 -5.26
C ASP A 14 7.14 -0.20 -4.41
N ILE A 15 7.01 -0.03 -3.10
CA ILE A 15 6.54 -1.08 -2.18
C ILE A 15 5.11 -1.50 -2.53
N LYS A 16 4.18 -0.54 -2.69
CA LYS A 16 2.79 -0.83 -3.06
C LYS A 16 2.70 -1.59 -4.38
N LYS A 17 3.49 -1.19 -5.38
CA LYS A 17 3.54 -1.84 -6.70
C LYS A 17 4.07 -3.27 -6.60
N SER A 18 5.10 -3.52 -5.78
CA SER A 18 5.60 -4.86 -5.46
C SER A 18 4.52 -5.73 -4.82
N GLY A 19 3.88 -5.22 -3.75
CA GLY A 19 2.81 -5.90 -3.03
C GLY A 19 1.63 -6.26 -3.92
N THR A 20 1.11 -5.31 -4.69
CA THR A 20 0.00 -5.55 -5.63
C THR A 20 0.35 -6.58 -6.71
N ARG A 21 1.59 -6.57 -7.21
CA ARG A 21 2.03 -7.58 -8.19
C ARG A 21 2.01 -8.99 -7.59
N LYS A 22 2.45 -9.15 -6.34
CA LYS A 22 2.43 -10.45 -5.65
C LYS A 22 1.01 -10.90 -5.35
N MET A 23 0.19 -10.00 -4.82
CA MET A 23 -1.23 -10.26 -4.54
C MET A 23 -1.96 -10.76 -5.79
N ARG A 24 -1.83 -10.07 -6.94
CA ARG A 24 -2.47 -10.50 -8.19
C ARG A 24 -2.05 -11.90 -8.61
N ARG A 25 -0.74 -12.20 -8.60
CA ARG A 25 -0.23 -13.54 -8.92
C ARG A 25 -0.77 -14.62 -7.99
N ALA A 26 -0.96 -14.30 -6.71
CA ALA A 26 -1.51 -15.23 -5.74
C ALA A 26 -3.01 -15.45 -5.98
N MET A 27 -3.77 -14.39 -6.25
CA MET A 27 -5.20 -14.47 -6.62
C MET A 27 -5.42 -15.27 -7.91
N ASP A 28 -4.63 -15.01 -8.95
CA ASP A 28 -4.71 -15.75 -10.23
C ASP A 28 -4.45 -17.25 -10.01
N ARG A 29 -3.47 -17.57 -9.16
CA ARG A 29 -3.16 -18.95 -8.79
C ARG A 29 -4.31 -19.58 -7.98
N GLN A 30 -4.89 -18.86 -7.03
CA GLN A 30 -6.00 -19.36 -6.23
C GLN A 30 -7.21 -19.66 -7.11
N LEU A 31 -7.56 -18.76 -8.03
CA LEU A 31 -8.64 -18.97 -9.00
C LEU A 31 -8.43 -20.20 -9.88
N GLN A 32 -7.18 -20.55 -10.20
CA GLN A 32 -6.86 -21.76 -10.97
C GLN A 32 -6.88 -23.04 -10.14
N GLN A 33 -6.48 -22.96 -8.87
CA GLN A 33 -6.30 -24.13 -8.00
C GLN A 33 -7.57 -24.51 -7.24
N SER A 34 -8.32 -23.52 -6.76
CA SER A 34 -9.56 -23.70 -5.99
C SER A 34 -10.51 -22.52 -6.30
N PRO A 35 -11.23 -22.59 -7.44
CA PRO A 35 -12.13 -21.50 -7.85
C PRO A 35 -13.24 -21.21 -6.83
N GLU A 36 -13.74 -22.25 -6.15
CA GLU A 36 -14.84 -22.13 -5.17
C GLU A 36 -14.40 -21.37 -3.93
N GLU A 37 -13.18 -21.59 -3.44
CA GLU A 37 -12.63 -20.93 -2.25
C GLU A 37 -11.96 -19.59 -2.57
N ALA A 38 -11.82 -19.24 -3.85
CA ALA A 38 -11.10 -18.03 -4.26
C ALA A 38 -11.78 -16.73 -3.77
N ALA A 39 -13.08 -16.77 -3.48
CA ALA A 39 -13.82 -15.62 -2.93
C ALA A 39 -13.33 -15.24 -1.51
N ASP A 40 -12.88 -16.22 -0.73
CA ASP A 40 -12.43 -16.05 0.65
C ASP A 40 -10.90 -15.86 0.76
N PHE A 41 -10.23 -15.68 -0.38
CA PHE A 41 -8.78 -15.54 -0.42
C PHE A 41 -8.33 -14.21 0.19
N GLU A 42 -7.58 -14.30 1.29
CA GLU A 42 -6.89 -13.18 1.89
C GLU A 42 -5.38 -13.20 1.57
N PHE A 43 -4.83 -12.02 1.25
CA PHE A 43 -3.41 -11.87 0.96
C PHE A 43 -2.70 -11.07 2.06
N ASP A 44 -1.73 -11.69 2.71
CA ASP A 44 -0.81 -10.97 3.59
C ASP A 44 0.34 -10.33 2.80
N TYR A 45 0.40 -9.00 2.87
CA TYR A 45 1.46 -8.23 2.22
C TYR A 45 2.81 -8.31 2.92
N GLY A 46 2.85 -8.61 4.22
CA GLY A 46 4.07 -8.67 5.03
C GLY A 46 5.00 -7.48 4.76
N ARG A 47 6.23 -7.78 4.31
CA ARG A 47 7.26 -6.78 4.00
C ARG A 47 6.93 -5.84 2.83
N ASP A 48 6.01 -6.22 1.95
CA ASP A 48 5.56 -5.40 0.83
C ASP A 48 4.33 -4.55 1.20
N SER A 49 3.99 -4.49 2.49
CA SER A 49 2.96 -3.58 2.99
C SER A 49 3.47 -2.14 2.99
N SER A 50 2.71 -1.26 2.34
CA SER A 50 2.98 0.18 2.37
C SER A 50 2.37 0.90 3.59
N ALA A 51 1.65 0.18 4.46
CA ALA A 51 0.97 0.74 5.62
C ALA A 51 1.91 1.51 6.57
N PRO A 52 3.14 1.03 6.88
CA PRO A 52 4.08 1.77 7.74
C PRO A 52 4.56 3.10 7.16
N LEU A 53 4.35 3.35 5.86
CA LEU A 53 4.72 4.60 5.17
C LEU A 53 3.55 5.59 5.07
N ASN A 54 2.40 5.30 5.68
CA ASN A 54 1.31 6.26 5.79
C ASN A 54 1.66 7.33 6.84
N GLY A 55 1.37 8.61 6.56
CA GLY A 55 1.59 9.70 7.53
C GLY A 55 3.02 10.26 7.61
N ASN A 56 4.03 9.50 7.20
CA ASN A 56 5.44 9.90 7.31
C ASN A 56 5.87 11.02 6.34
N ASP A 57 5.02 11.44 5.41
CA ASP A 57 5.29 12.56 4.49
C ASP A 57 5.13 13.94 5.14
N HIS A 58 4.68 14.01 6.40
CA HIS A 58 4.35 15.25 7.14
C HIS A 58 3.63 16.25 6.23
N ASP A 59 2.63 15.75 5.52
CA ASP A 59 1.90 16.53 4.54
C ASP A 59 1.11 17.62 5.27
N ALA A 60 1.51 18.88 5.08
CA ALA A 60 0.93 20.02 5.78
C ALA A 60 -0.57 20.18 5.47
N THR A 61 -1.03 19.63 4.33
CA THR A 61 -2.45 19.58 3.95
C THR A 61 -3.28 18.63 4.81
N ARG A 62 -2.65 17.76 5.61
CA ARG A 62 -3.33 16.85 6.55
C ARG A 62 -3.46 17.41 7.97
N ARG A 63 -2.92 18.61 8.25
CA ARG A 63 -3.16 19.27 9.54
C ARG A 63 -4.57 19.87 9.53
N PRO A 64 -5.34 19.78 10.63
CA PRO A 64 -6.58 20.54 10.76
C PRO A 64 -6.25 22.03 10.57
N ARG A 65 -7.15 22.79 9.93
CA ARG A 65 -6.97 24.24 9.84
C ARG A 65 -6.98 24.78 11.26
N SER A 66 -6.14 25.77 11.54
CA SER A 66 -6.02 26.40 12.86
C SER A 66 -7.32 27.02 13.38
N GLU A 67 -8.33 27.19 12.52
CA GLU A 67 -9.67 27.67 12.86
C GLU A 67 -10.58 26.55 13.41
N ASP A 68 -10.22 25.28 13.22
CA ASP A 68 -11.00 24.10 13.62
C ASP A 68 -10.41 23.35 14.84
N ALA A 69 -9.43 23.95 15.54
CA ALA A 69 -8.64 23.33 16.62
C ALA A 69 -9.02 23.83 18.02
#